data_AF-A0AAN5BTD5-F1
#
_entry.id   AF-A0AAN5BTD5-F1
#
_cell.length_a   1.000
_cell.length_b   1.000
_cell.length_c   1.000
_cell.angle_alpha   90.00
_cell.angle_beta   90.00
_cell.angle_gamma   90.00
#
_symmetry.space_group_name_H-M   'P 1'
#
loop_
_entity.id
_entity.type
_entity.pdbx_description
1 polymer ?
#
loop_
_entity_poly.entity_id
_entity_poly.type
_entity_poly.pdbx_seq_one_letter_code
_entity_poly.pdbx_strand_id
1 'polypeptide(L)'
;MVSKTYDAKLDEISKKIDELSQRVSQLSHEPTKSRPSKAFDFIHSINTSQEESCSPPLFGPTPSTPSLSSTPHQGTLPYNPTSAGVHEVHDSSSEAEYEGESLLFAHAVFASRFLQNAIDSTTNPELAQEMQAALDGLKTAVHSGNQQSHTLGTLYPHAKAIPSGSTTRNLPLPSMDKVFMCLRMARECPQVATLWLGDYIRPSQFNDYFIKIASPGSATEADMIIVHCGLYWLFCECSKAVPDEDTKRDYDAQAFLCAANLETVLANLRFHQPTDLDFAYAMGMAVSTLLASCKTPSKGSIPTDRTSASHMVQALGLQHDVPAGTEGPETKAQKRHLFSTIYVTEKMLSLRLGRPSTFRDQDITLSHFGMERPSGSFLAELAPGWINMASIQGRIYDDIYSPGALRQPPDVRTSRARALAAELRTVMQQSQDIHVSSS
;
A
#
# COMPACT_ATOMS: atom_id res chain seq x y z
N MET A 1 30.99 14.89 -3.83
CA MET A 1 30.99 15.96 -2.81
C MET A 1 29.59 16.31 -2.27
N VAL A 2 28.54 15.54 -2.63
CA VAL A 2 27.13 15.82 -2.28
C VAL A 2 26.66 15.07 -1.01
N SER A 3 27.25 13.91 -0.68
CA SER A 3 26.91 13.12 0.52
C SER A 3 27.15 13.89 1.82
N LYS A 4 28.30 14.57 1.94
CA LYS A 4 28.64 15.37 3.13
C LYS A 4 27.66 16.52 3.39
N THR A 5 27.02 17.03 2.34
CA THR A 5 26.02 18.11 2.44
C THR A 5 24.65 17.57 2.85
N TYR A 6 24.37 16.29 2.58
CA TYR A 6 23.13 15.63 2.98
C TYR A 6 23.21 15.16 4.44
N ASP A 7 24.34 14.58 4.84
CA ASP A 7 24.60 14.17 6.22
C ASP A 7 24.64 15.39 7.16
N ALA A 8 25.29 16.49 6.74
CA ALA A 8 25.28 17.74 7.51
C ALA A 8 23.88 18.34 7.67
N LYS A 9 22.99 18.16 6.68
CA LYS A 9 21.59 18.61 6.77
C LYS A 9 20.75 17.73 7.69
N LEU A 10 21.00 16.42 7.72
CA LEU A 10 20.34 15.50 8.65
C LEU A 10 20.78 15.75 10.10
N ASP A 11 22.07 16.00 10.32
CA ASP A 11 22.60 16.38 11.64
C ASP A 11 22.02 17.72 12.13
N GLU A 12 21.87 18.69 11.23
CA GLU A 12 21.25 19.99 11.57
C GLU A 12 19.76 19.86 11.88
N ILE A 13 19.04 18.96 11.21
CA ILE A 13 17.64 18.64 11.52
C ILE A 13 17.53 17.94 12.88
N SER A 14 18.38 16.96 13.16
CA SER A 14 18.40 16.26 14.46
C SER A 14 18.65 17.24 15.60
N LYS A 15 19.65 18.13 15.45
CA LYS A 15 19.96 19.15 16.45
C LYS A 15 18.80 20.10 16.70
N LYS A 16 18.07 20.51 15.64
CA LYS A 16 16.89 21.37 15.80
C LYS A 16 15.73 20.66 16.50
N ILE A 17 15.56 19.35 16.29
CA ILE A 17 14.55 18.53 16.99
C ILE A 17 14.88 18.41 18.48
N ASP A 18 16.17 18.25 18.81
CA ASP A 18 16.62 18.18 20.21
C ASP A 18 16.45 19.53 20.93
N GLU A 19 16.80 20.63 20.27
CA GLU A 19 16.56 21.99 20.79
C GLU A 19 15.06 22.27 21.02
N LEU A 20 14.19 21.76 20.14
CA LEU A 20 12.74 21.92 20.26
C LEU A 20 12.18 21.07 21.40
N SER A 21 12.65 19.82 21.57
CA SER A 21 12.32 18.98 22.72
C SER A 21 12.77 19.61 24.05
N GLN A 22 13.95 20.24 24.06
CA GLN A 22 14.46 20.90 25.26
C GLN A 22 13.64 22.15 25.62
N ARG A 23 13.20 22.95 24.63
CA ARG A 23 12.33 24.11 24.87
C ARG A 23 10.93 23.71 25.33
N VAL A 24 10.37 22.63 24.78
CA VAL A 24 9.09 22.06 25.25
C VAL A 24 9.20 21.59 26.69
N SER A 25 10.33 20.97 27.06
CA SER A 25 10.60 20.54 28.44
C SER A 25 10.74 21.71 29.42
N GLN A 26 11.27 22.85 28.97
CA GLN A 26 11.38 24.08 29.78
C GLN A 26 10.01 24.75 30.00
N LEU A 27 9.13 24.71 29.00
CA LEU A 27 7.75 25.22 29.10
C LEU A 27 6.89 24.36 30.04
N SER A 28 7.15 23.06 30.17
CA SER A 28 6.47 22.19 31.14
C SER A 28 6.92 22.38 32.59
N HIS A 29 7.95 23.18 32.85
CA HIS A 29 8.49 23.42 34.21
C HIS A 29 8.29 24.84 34.73
N GLU A 30 7.56 25.71 34.03
CA GLU A 30 7.25 27.05 34.55
C GLU A 30 6.12 26.98 35.62
N PRO A 31 6.35 27.41 36.87
CA PRO A 31 5.39 27.25 37.95
C PRO A 31 4.21 28.20 37.75
N THR A 32 3.03 27.61 37.54
CA THR A 32 1.75 28.32 37.55
C THR A 32 1.52 28.94 38.93
N LYS A 33 1.61 30.27 39.04
CA LYS A 33 1.23 31.01 40.27
C LYS A 33 -0.25 30.78 40.57
N SER A 34 -0.50 30.00 41.62
CA SER A 34 -1.81 29.74 42.22
C SER A 34 -2.45 31.01 42.80
N ARG A 35 -3.74 31.22 42.52
CA ARG A 35 -4.64 32.10 43.31
C ARG A 35 -5.49 31.20 44.22
N PRO A 36 -5.67 31.52 45.52
CA PRO A 36 -6.13 30.54 46.50
C PRO A 36 -7.65 30.43 46.51
N SER A 37 -8.16 29.19 46.58
CA SER A 37 -9.49 28.92 47.13
C SER A 37 -9.39 27.77 48.12
N LYS A 38 -10.14 27.92 49.21
CA LYS A 38 -9.96 27.33 50.54
C LYS A 38 -10.15 25.82 50.58
N ALA A 39 -9.37 25.18 51.44
CA ALA A 39 -9.49 23.80 51.88
C ALA A 39 -10.68 23.56 52.81
N PHE A 40 -11.21 22.34 52.77
CA PHE A 40 -11.79 21.62 53.92
C PHE A 40 -11.62 20.11 53.70
N ASP A 41 -10.66 19.53 54.45
CA ASP A 41 -10.65 18.29 55.25
C ASP A 41 -11.79 17.26 55.03
N PHE A 42 -11.65 15.93 55.15
CA PHE A 42 -10.75 15.10 55.96
C PHE A 42 -10.89 13.59 55.57
N ILE A 43 -9.83 12.82 55.85
CA ILE A 43 -9.71 11.37 56.15
C ILE A 43 -9.59 10.29 55.04
N HIS A 44 -8.45 9.61 55.19
CA HIS A 44 -7.95 8.33 54.71
C HIS A 44 -8.56 7.11 55.46
N SER A 45 -8.86 6.00 54.77
CA SER A 45 -8.29 4.65 55.06
C SER A 45 -9.19 3.43 54.81
N ILE A 46 -8.67 2.55 53.94
CA ILE A 46 -8.38 1.11 54.14
C ILE A 46 -9.51 0.05 54.18
N ASN A 47 -9.26 -0.96 53.32
CA ASN A 47 -9.58 -2.40 53.35
C ASN A 47 -10.84 -2.98 52.68
N THR A 48 -10.59 -3.58 51.51
CA THR A 48 -10.71 -5.02 51.18
C THR A 48 -11.40 -5.94 52.21
N SER A 49 -12.50 -6.59 51.82
CA SER A 49 -12.60 -8.03 51.50
C SER A 49 -14.05 -8.56 51.42
N GLN A 50 -14.22 -9.65 50.65
CA GLN A 50 -15.32 -10.64 50.59
C GLN A 50 -16.59 -10.30 49.79
N GLU A 51 -16.80 -11.03 48.67
CA GLU A 51 -17.74 -12.17 48.47
C GLU A 51 -19.18 -11.63 48.31
N GLU A 52 -19.99 -11.94 47.29
CA GLU A 52 -20.36 -13.25 46.76
C GLU A 52 -21.43 -13.03 45.66
N SER A 53 -21.64 -14.05 44.81
CA SER A 53 -22.95 -14.46 44.23
C SER A 53 -23.48 -13.90 42.88
N CYS A 54 -23.53 -14.85 41.93
CA CYS A 54 -24.64 -15.26 41.05
C CYS A 54 -25.14 -14.42 39.84
N SER A 55 -24.84 -14.99 38.67
CA SER A 55 -25.76 -15.46 37.59
C SER A 55 -26.76 -14.50 36.91
N PRO A 56 -26.83 -14.51 35.56
CA PRO A 56 -27.92 -13.89 34.79
C PRO A 56 -29.04 -14.91 34.43
N PRO A 57 -30.33 -14.52 34.40
CA PRO A 57 -31.38 -15.22 33.66
C PRO A 57 -31.60 -14.53 32.28
N LEU A 58 -31.51 -15.24 31.16
CA LEU A 58 -32.54 -16.03 30.46
C LEU A 58 -33.51 -15.21 29.56
N PHE A 59 -33.25 -15.29 28.25
CA PHE A 59 -34.10 -15.25 27.03
C PHE A 59 -35.47 -14.52 26.93
N GLY A 60 -35.57 -13.71 25.85
CA GLY A 60 -36.68 -13.66 24.86
C GLY A 60 -37.53 -12.37 24.79
N PRO A 61 -38.31 -12.07 23.72
CA PRO A 61 -38.32 -12.57 22.33
C PRO A 61 -38.34 -11.44 21.24
N THR A 62 -38.23 -11.85 19.97
CA THR A 62 -38.34 -11.07 18.71
C THR A 62 -39.70 -10.37 18.52
N PRO A 63 -39.75 -9.30 17.69
CA PRO A 63 -40.93 -9.08 16.85
C PRO A 63 -40.62 -8.75 15.38
N SER A 64 -41.27 -9.55 14.53
CA SER A 64 -41.91 -9.36 13.22
C SER A 64 -41.71 -8.09 12.37
N THR A 65 -41.55 -8.39 11.07
CA THR A 65 -41.66 -7.57 9.85
C THR A 65 -42.96 -6.78 9.69
N PRO A 66 -42.94 -5.73 8.85
CA PRO A 66 -44.01 -5.57 7.87
C PRO A 66 -43.48 -5.43 6.43
N SER A 67 -44.14 -6.15 5.52
CA SER A 67 -44.08 -6.03 4.06
C SER A 67 -44.75 -4.75 3.57
N LEU A 68 -44.19 -4.07 2.55
CA LEU A 68 -44.99 -3.35 1.56
C LEU A 68 -44.23 -3.14 0.24
N SER A 69 -44.89 -3.64 -0.80
CA SER A 69 -44.70 -3.49 -2.24
C SER A 69 -44.52 -2.05 -2.73
N SER A 70 -43.69 -1.85 -3.76
CA SER A 70 -43.91 -0.89 -4.87
C SER A 70 -42.79 -1.03 -5.93
N THR A 71 -43.04 -1.78 -7.01
CA THR A 71 -42.28 -1.71 -8.27
C THR A 71 -42.91 -0.68 -9.19
N PRO A 72 -42.16 0.27 -9.79
CA PRO A 72 -42.64 1.06 -10.91
C PRO A 72 -42.33 0.37 -12.25
N HIS A 73 -43.41 0.16 -12.99
CA HIS A 73 -43.58 -0.21 -14.39
C HIS A 73 -42.42 0.08 -15.35
N GLN A 74 -42.00 -0.98 -16.06
CA GLN A 74 -41.19 -0.91 -17.27
C GLN A 74 -42.14 -0.81 -18.48
N GLY A 75 -42.20 0.38 -19.09
CA GLY A 75 -42.92 0.61 -20.35
C GLY A 75 -42.20 -0.06 -21.52
N THR A 76 -42.92 -0.85 -22.29
CA THR A 76 -42.46 -1.51 -23.53
C THR A 76 -42.47 -0.53 -24.70
N LEU A 77 -41.49 -0.70 -25.61
CA LEU A 77 -41.54 -0.65 -27.10
C LEU A 77 -40.35 0.15 -27.71
N PRO A 78 -39.95 -0.10 -28.97
CA PRO A 78 -39.85 -1.36 -29.72
C PRO A 78 -38.45 -1.55 -30.37
N TYR A 79 -38.13 -2.80 -30.72
CA TYR A 79 -36.93 -3.17 -31.49
C TYR A 79 -37.13 -2.85 -32.98
N ASN A 80 -36.19 -2.16 -33.61
CA ASN A 80 -36.06 -2.11 -35.07
C ASN A 80 -34.56 -2.04 -35.46
N PRO A 81 -34.08 -2.89 -36.38
CA PRO A 81 -32.67 -2.95 -36.75
C PRO A 81 -32.32 -2.01 -37.91
N THR A 82 -31.02 -1.68 -38.00
CA THR A 82 -30.30 -1.13 -39.16
C THR A 82 -30.23 0.40 -39.30
N SER A 83 -29.07 0.98 -39.00
CA SER A 83 -28.24 1.76 -39.94
C SER A 83 -27.01 2.35 -39.23
N ALA A 84 -25.88 2.33 -39.93
CA ALA A 84 -24.62 2.94 -39.55
C ALA A 84 -24.75 4.45 -39.25
N GLY A 85 -24.03 4.93 -38.23
CA GLY A 85 -23.94 6.35 -37.92
C GLY A 85 -23.14 6.59 -36.63
N VAL A 86 -21.95 7.15 -36.79
CA VAL A 86 -21.09 7.88 -35.84
C VAL A 86 -21.70 8.11 -34.44
N HIS A 87 -21.15 7.45 -33.42
CA HIS A 87 -21.39 7.84 -32.03
C HIS A 87 -20.49 9.03 -31.68
N GLU A 88 -21.05 10.22 -31.73
CA GLU A 88 -20.57 11.33 -30.90
C GLU A 88 -20.78 10.92 -29.44
N VAL A 89 -19.68 10.76 -28.71
CA VAL A 89 -19.70 10.55 -27.26
C VAL A 89 -20.10 11.88 -26.64
N HIS A 90 -21.37 12.00 -26.28
CA HIS A 90 -21.85 13.11 -25.48
C HIS A 90 -21.26 12.94 -24.08
N ASP A 91 -20.34 13.83 -23.72
CA ASP A 91 -19.65 13.91 -22.44
C ASP A 91 -20.69 14.27 -21.35
N SER A 92 -21.43 13.28 -20.87
CA SER A 92 -22.28 13.43 -19.70
C SER A 92 -21.37 13.63 -18.49
N SER A 93 -21.45 14.79 -17.86
CA SER A 93 -20.76 15.12 -16.61
C SER A 93 -20.93 13.97 -15.62
N SER A 94 -19.90 13.14 -15.50
CA SER A 94 -19.86 12.00 -14.59
C SER A 94 -20.11 12.53 -13.18
N GLU A 95 -21.24 12.15 -12.61
CA GLU A 95 -21.46 12.26 -11.17
C GLU A 95 -20.29 11.55 -10.50
N ALA A 96 -19.55 12.23 -9.61
CA ALA A 96 -18.36 11.67 -9.01
C ALA A 96 -18.76 10.45 -8.16
N GLU A 97 -18.39 9.26 -8.61
CA GLU A 97 -18.64 8.01 -7.88
C GLU A 97 -18.04 8.11 -6.46
N TYR A 98 -18.77 7.62 -5.46
CA TYR A 98 -18.31 7.65 -4.08
C TYR A 98 -17.18 6.63 -3.87
N GLU A 99 -15.93 7.10 -3.93
CA GLU A 99 -14.74 6.25 -3.83
C GLU A 99 -14.22 6.03 -2.39
N GLY A 100 -14.85 6.66 -1.39
CA GLY A 100 -14.38 6.66 -0.01
C GLY A 100 -13.15 7.56 0.21
N GLU A 101 -13.04 8.16 1.40
CA GLU A 101 -11.89 9.02 1.72
C GLU A 101 -10.65 8.19 2.08
N SER A 102 -9.50 8.48 1.48
CA SER A 102 -8.22 7.88 1.91
C SER A 102 -7.93 8.23 3.37
N LEU A 103 -7.33 7.29 4.09
CA LEU A 103 -6.89 7.49 5.47
C LEU A 103 -5.95 8.70 5.63
N LEU A 104 -5.05 8.92 4.67
CA LEU A 104 -4.16 10.07 4.68
C LEU A 104 -4.94 11.38 4.57
N PHE A 105 -5.97 11.41 3.74
CA PHE A 105 -6.84 12.58 3.58
C PHE A 105 -7.59 12.88 4.88
N ALA A 106 -8.16 11.86 5.54
CA ALA A 106 -8.84 12.03 6.83
C ALA A 106 -7.88 12.59 7.90
N HIS A 107 -6.63 12.10 7.95
CA HIS A 107 -5.62 12.64 8.86
C HIS A 107 -5.19 14.07 8.52
N ALA A 108 -5.06 14.41 7.24
CA ALA A 108 -4.73 15.76 6.81
C ALA A 108 -5.83 16.77 7.17
N VAL A 109 -7.11 16.37 7.06
CA VAL A 109 -8.26 17.17 7.51
C VAL A 109 -8.22 17.35 9.04
N PHE A 110 -7.98 16.27 9.80
CA PHE A 110 -7.84 16.36 11.25
C PHE A 110 -6.70 17.30 11.66
N ALA A 111 -5.51 17.12 11.06
CA ALA A 111 -4.34 17.95 11.33
C ALA A 111 -4.60 19.42 10.99
N SER A 112 -5.31 19.69 9.88
CA SER A 112 -5.70 21.05 9.50
C SER A 112 -6.60 21.71 10.55
N ARG A 113 -7.58 20.97 11.10
CA ARG A 113 -8.46 21.47 12.16
C ARG A 113 -7.69 21.68 13.48
N PHE A 114 -6.79 20.76 13.81
CA PHE A 114 -5.96 20.87 15.00
C PHE A 114 -5.04 22.10 14.95
N LEU A 115 -4.36 22.31 13.81
CA LEU A 115 -3.53 23.49 13.56
C LEU A 115 -4.36 24.78 13.62
N GLN A 116 -5.54 24.81 13.00
CA GLN A 116 -6.44 25.97 13.06
C GLN A 116 -6.80 26.31 14.51
N ASN A 117 -7.24 25.33 15.30
CA ASN A 117 -7.58 25.55 16.70
C ASN A 117 -6.38 26.05 17.52
N ALA A 118 -5.19 25.55 17.23
CA ALA A 118 -3.97 25.97 17.92
C ALA A 118 -3.57 27.42 17.55
N ILE A 119 -3.73 27.83 16.28
CA ILE A 119 -3.57 29.22 15.83
C ILE A 119 -4.57 30.14 16.54
N ASP A 120 -5.84 29.72 16.63
CA ASP A 120 -6.88 30.53 17.27
C ASP A 120 -6.62 30.72 18.79
N SER A 121 -5.83 29.83 19.39
CA SER A 121 -5.49 29.85 20.82
C SER A 121 -4.14 30.51 21.16
N THR A 122 -3.29 30.79 20.16
CA THR A 122 -1.92 31.29 20.42
C THR A 122 -1.89 32.80 20.63
N THR A 123 -1.08 33.25 21.58
CA THR A 123 -0.83 34.68 21.86
C THR A 123 0.45 35.20 21.20
N ASN A 124 1.26 34.32 20.61
CA ASN A 124 2.52 34.69 19.94
C ASN A 124 2.30 34.87 18.43
N PRO A 125 2.46 36.10 17.88
CA PRO A 125 2.18 36.40 16.48
C PRO A 125 3.16 35.75 15.50
N GLU A 126 4.43 35.56 15.86
CA GLU A 126 5.42 34.93 14.97
C GLU A 126 5.13 33.44 14.80
N LEU A 127 4.80 32.76 15.91
CA LEU A 127 4.41 31.35 15.89
C LEU A 127 3.07 31.15 15.16
N ALA A 128 2.11 32.06 15.35
CA ALA A 128 0.84 32.03 14.61
C ALA A 128 1.07 32.10 13.09
N GLN A 129 2.00 32.96 12.65
CA GLN A 129 2.31 33.14 11.24
C GLN A 129 2.96 31.89 10.63
N GLU A 130 3.89 31.25 11.34
CA GLU A 130 4.52 30.00 10.89
C GLU A 130 3.50 28.86 10.79
N MET A 131 2.65 28.71 11.80
CA MET A 131 1.58 27.71 11.82
C MET A 131 0.53 27.97 10.72
N GLN A 132 0.22 29.23 10.42
CA GLN A 132 -0.68 29.60 9.33
C GLN A 132 -0.08 29.21 7.97
N ALA A 133 1.21 29.47 7.75
CA ALA A 133 1.89 29.04 6.52
C ALA A 133 1.88 27.51 6.35
N ALA A 134 2.11 26.77 7.45
CA ALA A 134 2.01 25.31 7.44
C ALA A 134 0.57 24.82 7.15
N LEU A 135 -0.43 25.49 7.74
CA LEU A 135 -1.84 25.20 7.51
C LEU A 135 -2.27 25.48 6.07
N ASP A 136 -1.81 26.58 5.47
CA ASP A 136 -2.10 26.93 4.09
C ASP A 136 -1.42 25.96 3.11
N GLY A 137 -0.18 25.54 3.40
CA GLY A 137 0.49 24.47 2.68
C GLY A 137 -0.28 23.14 2.75
N LEU A 138 -0.74 22.76 3.95
CA LEU A 138 -1.53 21.55 4.16
C LEU A 138 -2.88 21.62 3.44
N LYS A 139 -3.63 22.74 3.56
CA LYS A 139 -4.87 22.97 2.82
C LYS A 139 -4.62 22.86 1.33
N THR A 140 -3.59 23.50 0.79
CA THR A 140 -3.25 23.45 -0.64
C THR A 140 -3.01 22.00 -1.11
N ALA A 141 -2.26 21.21 -0.34
CA ALA A 141 -2.03 19.79 -0.64
C ALA A 141 -3.32 18.96 -0.62
N VAL A 142 -4.20 19.18 0.37
CA VAL A 142 -5.49 18.50 0.53
C VAL A 142 -6.45 18.80 -0.62
N HIS A 143 -6.54 20.07 -1.04
CA HIS A 143 -7.43 20.50 -2.11
C HIS A 143 -6.92 20.06 -3.49
N SER A 144 -5.59 20.07 -3.70
CA SER A 144 -4.97 19.57 -4.94
C SER A 144 -5.24 18.09 -5.17
N GLY A 145 -5.26 17.29 -4.09
CA GLY A 145 -5.58 15.86 -4.15
C GLY A 145 -7.07 15.52 -4.30
N ASN A 146 -7.97 16.51 -4.31
CA ASN A 146 -9.42 16.29 -4.39
C ASN A 146 -10.05 16.63 -5.76
N GLN A 147 -9.33 17.35 -6.63
CA GLN A 147 -9.85 17.81 -7.93
C GLN A 147 -9.45 16.93 -9.12
N GLN A 148 -8.69 15.85 -8.92
CA GLN A 148 -8.18 15.07 -10.03
C GLN A 148 -9.21 14.02 -10.48
N SER A 149 -9.96 14.35 -11.54
CA SER A 149 -10.89 13.44 -12.21
C SER A 149 -10.16 12.23 -12.80
N HIS A 150 -10.78 11.05 -12.71
CA HIS A 150 -10.24 9.78 -13.18
C HIS A 150 -10.46 9.61 -14.68
N THR A 151 -9.47 10.00 -15.49
CA THR A 151 -9.35 9.53 -16.87
C THR A 151 -8.26 8.47 -16.96
N LEU A 152 -8.33 7.53 -17.92
CA LEU A 152 -7.25 6.55 -18.18
C LEU A 152 -5.87 7.22 -18.32
N GLY A 153 -5.81 8.43 -18.89
CA GLY A 153 -4.58 9.23 -18.99
C GLY A 153 -4.05 9.77 -17.65
N THR A 154 -4.86 9.78 -16.59
CA THR A 154 -4.41 10.06 -15.22
C THR A 154 -3.89 8.82 -14.52
N LEU A 155 -4.39 7.63 -14.89
CA LEU A 155 -3.97 6.35 -14.31
C LEU A 155 -2.60 5.91 -14.85
N TYR A 156 -2.43 6.08 -16.15
CA TYR A 156 -1.25 5.67 -16.90
C TYR A 156 -0.69 6.86 -17.70
N PRO A 157 -0.08 7.85 -17.02
CA PRO A 157 0.35 9.10 -17.65
C PRO A 157 1.40 8.92 -18.76
N HIS A 158 2.14 7.82 -18.75
CA HIS A 158 3.17 7.48 -19.73
C HIS A 158 2.72 6.40 -20.72
N ALA A 159 1.46 5.95 -20.66
CA ALA A 159 0.92 5.01 -21.63
C ALA A 159 0.95 5.61 -23.05
N LYS A 160 1.46 4.84 -24.00
CA LYS A 160 1.57 5.22 -25.41
C LYS A 160 0.33 4.74 -26.17
N ALA A 161 -0.14 5.56 -27.11
CA ALA A 161 -1.19 5.13 -28.04
C ALA A 161 -0.66 3.99 -28.93
N ILE A 162 -1.47 2.94 -29.11
CA ILE A 162 -1.15 1.83 -30.00
C ILE A 162 -1.67 2.15 -31.40
N PRO A 163 -0.81 2.22 -32.43
CA PRO A 163 -1.25 2.47 -33.80
C PRO A 163 -2.23 1.40 -34.30
N SER A 164 -3.16 1.78 -35.17
CA SER A 164 -4.12 0.85 -35.76
C SER A 164 -3.42 -0.33 -36.45
N GLY A 165 -3.76 -1.55 -36.06
CA GLY A 165 -3.14 -2.79 -36.57
C GLY A 165 -1.87 -3.22 -35.82
N SER A 166 -1.40 -2.44 -34.85
CA SER A 166 -0.35 -2.82 -33.91
C SER A 166 -0.95 -3.41 -32.64
N THR A 167 -0.13 -4.12 -31.87
CA THR A 167 -0.51 -4.66 -30.56
C THR A 167 0.49 -4.22 -29.50
N THR A 168 0.16 -4.41 -28.22
CA THR A 168 1.08 -4.20 -27.08
C THR A 168 2.39 -4.97 -27.23
N ARG A 169 2.41 -6.03 -28.04
CA ARG A 169 3.60 -6.81 -28.36
C ARG A 169 4.65 -6.04 -29.16
N ASN A 170 4.24 -5.02 -29.90
CA ASN A 170 5.13 -4.26 -30.77
C ASN A 170 5.84 -3.12 -30.02
N LEU A 171 5.71 -3.07 -28.68
CA LEU A 171 6.38 -2.07 -27.87
C LEU A 171 7.90 -2.19 -27.97
N PRO A 172 8.63 -1.06 -28.02
CA PRO A 172 10.08 -1.07 -28.12
C PRO A 172 10.70 -1.70 -26.89
N LEU A 173 11.50 -2.76 -27.06
CA LEU A 173 12.30 -3.33 -25.99
C LEU A 173 13.55 -2.48 -25.72
N PRO A 174 14.06 -2.47 -24.48
CA PRO A 174 15.39 -1.94 -24.19
C PRO A 174 16.45 -2.62 -25.04
N SER A 175 17.59 -1.94 -25.25
CA SER A 175 18.71 -2.55 -25.98
C SER A 175 19.14 -3.86 -25.31
N MET A 176 19.23 -4.93 -26.10
CA MET A 176 19.62 -6.26 -25.63
C MET A 176 20.98 -6.24 -24.93
N ASP A 177 21.93 -5.47 -25.45
CA ASP A 177 23.26 -5.33 -24.84
C ASP A 177 23.16 -4.78 -23.41
N LYS A 178 22.30 -3.78 -23.20
CA LYS A 178 22.09 -3.18 -21.87
C LYS A 178 21.38 -4.13 -20.93
N VAL A 179 20.38 -4.87 -21.43
CA VAL A 179 19.71 -5.90 -20.64
C VAL A 179 20.71 -6.96 -20.19
N PHE A 180 21.55 -7.48 -21.09
CA PHE A 180 22.54 -8.49 -20.73
C PHE A 180 23.63 -7.97 -19.78
N MET A 181 24.08 -6.72 -19.96
CA MET A 181 25.00 -6.08 -19.01
C MET A 181 24.39 -6.00 -17.60
N CYS A 182 23.12 -5.62 -17.49
CA CYS A 182 22.45 -5.52 -16.19
C CYS A 182 22.16 -6.90 -15.59
N LEU A 183 21.75 -7.88 -16.40
CA LEU A 183 21.57 -9.27 -15.94
C LEU A 183 22.89 -9.87 -15.43
N ARG A 184 24.01 -9.52 -16.08
CA ARG A 184 25.34 -9.88 -15.59
C ARG A 184 25.65 -9.21 -14.26
N MET A 185 25.37 -7.91 -14.13
CA MET A 185 25.53 -7.18 -12.88
C MET A 185 24.71 -7.78 -11.74
N ALA A 186 23.47 -8.20 -12.00
CA ALA A 186 22.62 -8.89 -11.02
C ALA A 186 23.16 -10.27 -10.59
N ARG A 187 24.08 -10.88 -11.37
CA ARG A 187 24.78 -12.12 -10.97
C ARG A 187 26.06 -11.85 -10.20
N GLU A 188 26.74 -10.76 -10.50
CA GLU A 188 28.07 -10.43 -9.95
C GLU A 188 28.01 -9.51 -8.73
N CYS A 189 26.94 -8.72 -8.58
CA CYS A 189 26.76 -7.74 -7.49
C CYS A 189 25.67 -8.21 -6.50
N PRO A 190 26.02 -8.58 -5.25
CA PRO A 190 25.06 -9.06 -4.26
C PRO A 190 23.94 -8.07 -3.93
N GLN A 191 24.21 -6.77 -3.96
CA GLN A 191 23.21 -5.73 -3.71
C GLN A 191 22.12 -5.74 -4.79
N VAL A 192 22.52 -5.74 -6.06
CA VAL A 192 21.59 -5.80 -7.20
C VAL A 192 20.83 -7.13 -7.19
N ALA A 193 21.53 -8.24 -6.94
CA ALA A 193 20.93 -9.57 -6.86
C ALA A 193 19.80 -9.65 -5.83
N THR A 194 20.03 -9.06 -4.64
CA THR A 194 19.09 -9.10 -3.52
C THR A 194 17.88 -8.19 -3.77
N LEU A 195 18.09 -6.98 -4.30
CA LEU A 195 17.04 -5.95 -4.38
C LEU A 195 16.23 -5.97 -5.69
N TRP A 196 16.74 -6.59 -6.76
CA TRP A 196 16.09 -6.51 -8.07
C TRP A 196 14.67 -7.12 -8.11
N LEU A 197 14.53 -8.40 -7.78
CA LEU A 197 13.22 -9.09 -7.78
C LEU A 197 12.72 -9.37 -6.36
N GLY A 198 13.51 -9.07 -5.33
CA GLY A 198 13.11 -9.20 -3.94
C GLY A 198 12.63 -10.61 -3.55
N ASP A 199 13.24 -11.65 -4.13
CA ASP A 199 12.81 -13.06 -4.10
C ASP A 199 11.41 -13.37 -4.68
N TYR A 200 10.71 -12.37 -5.21
CA TYR A 200 9.38 -12.52 -5.80
C TYR A 200 9.36 -13.50 -6.97
N ILE A 201 10.31 -13.35 -7.90
CA ILE A 201 10.54 -14.24 -9.04
C ILE A 201 12.03 -14.61 -9.06
N ARG A 202 12.31 -15.89 -9.38
CA ARG A 202 13.69 -16.35 -9.52
C ARG A 202 14.32 -15.82 -10.81
N PRO A 203 15.62 -15.46 -10.80
CA PRO A 203 16.29 -14.99 -12.02
C PRO A 203 16.19 -15.95 -13.20
N SER A 204 16.21 -17.27 -12.97
CA SER A 204 16.02 -18.27 -14.02
C SER A 204 14.64 -18.20 -14.66
N GLN A 205 13.59 -18.16 -13.84
CA GLN A 205 12.21 -18.02 -14.28
C GLN A 205 11.98 -16.68 -15.01
N PHE A 206 12.60 -15.59 -14.54
CA PHE A 206 12.58 -14.31 -15.25
C PHE A 206 13.17 -14.40 -16.66
N ASN A 207 14.30 -15.11 -16.82
CA ASN A 207 14.91 -15.29 -18.14
C ASN A 207 13.97 -16.01 -19.10
N ASP A 208 13.18 -16.97 -18.63
CA ASP A 208 12.20 -17.67 -19.47
C ASP A 208 11.13 -16.70 -20.01
N TYR A 209 10.61 -15.81 -19.16
CA TYR A 209 9.69 -14.74 -19.59
C TYR A 209 10.35 -13.77 -20.58
N PHE A 210 11.59 -13.35 -20.30
CA PHE A 210 12.33 -12.45 -21.18
C PHE A 210 12.56 -13.05 -22.57
N ILE A 211 12.95 -14.33 -22.64
CA ILE A 211 13.17 -15.04 -23.92
C ILE A 211 11.88 -15.11 -24.73
N LYS A 212 10.71 -15.35 -24.11
CA LYS A 212 9.42 -15.37 -24.81
C LYS A 212 9.14 -14.05 -25.53
N ILE A 213 9.46 -12.92 -24.91
CA ILE A 213 9.23 -11.58 -25.47
C ILE A 213 10.29 -11.21 -26.50
N ALA A 214 11.55 -11.54 -26.24
CA ALA A 214 12.64 -11.29 -27.18
C ALA A 214 12.52 -12.14 -28.46
N SER A 215 11.77 -13.25 -28.40
CA SER A 215 11.56 -14.16 -29.52
C SER A 215 10.30 -13.81 -30.34
N PRO A 216 10.25 -14.17 -31.64
CA PRO A 216 9.04 -14.02 -32.47
C PRO A 216 7.82 -14.88 -32.06
N GLY A 217 7.83 -15.53 -30.89
CA GLY A 217 6.77 -16.40 -30.38
C GLY A 217 5.61 -15.66 -29.68
N SER A 218 4.52 -16.36 -29.36
CA SER A 218 3.35 -15.75 -28.71
C SER A 218 3.61 -15.46 -27.22
N ALA A 219 4.10 -14.25 -26.92
CA ALA A 219 4.12 -13.72 -25.56
C ALA A 219 2.71 -13.26 -25.14
N THR A 220 2.35 -13.56 -23.90
CA THR A 220 1.09 -13.18 -23.26
C THR A 220 1.19 -11.77 -22.63
N GLU A 221 0.05 -11.21 -22.25
CA GLU A 221 0.01 -9.96 -21.47
C GLU A 221 0.73 -10.11 -20.12
N ALA A 222 0.60 -11.27 -19.46
CA ALA A 222 1.34 -11.57 -18.24
C ALA A 222 2.86 -11.58 -18.46
N ASP A 223 3.35 -12.23 -19.53
CA ASP A 223 4.78 -12.22 -19.86
C ASP A 223 5.27 -10.76 -20.01
N MET A 224 4.53 -9.93 -20.77
CA MET A 224 4.87 -8.51 -21.00
C MET A 224 4.93 -7.69 -19.71
N ILE A 225 3.95 -7.86 -18.82
CA ILE A 225 3.95 -7.18 -17.52
C ILE A 225 5.16 -7.60 -16.68
N ILE A 226 5.41 -8.92 -16.56
CA ILE A 226 6.52 -9.45 -15.75
C ILE A 226 7.86 -8.90 -16.25
N VAL A 227 8.09 -8.93 -17.57
CA VAL A 227 9.36 -8.48 -18.15
C VAL A 227 9.54 -6.98 -18.04
N HIS A 228 8.53 -6.16 -18.35
CA HIS A 228 8.66 -4.71 -18.22
C HIS A 228 8.82 -4.27 -16.76
N CYS A 229 8.09 -4.88 -15.82
CA CYS A 229 8.31 -4.66 -14.38
C CYS A 229 9.72 -5.07 -13.96
N GLY A 230 10.14 -6.29 -14.31
CA GLY A 230 11.45 -6.80 -13.91
C GLY A 230 12.59 -5.98 -14.51
N LEU A 231 12.53 -5.61 -15.78
CA LEU A 231 13.56 -4.76 -16.40
C LEU A 231 13.58 -3.36 -15.79
N TYR A 232 12.42 -2.76 -15.47
CA TYR A 232 12.36 -1.48 -14.76
C TYR A 232 13.16 -1.53 -13.45
N TRP A 233 12.86 -2.50 -12.57
CA TRP A 233 13.56 -2.65 -11.30
C TRP A 233 15.05 -2.98 -11.49
N LEU A 234 15.37 -3.81 -12.49
CA LEU A 234 16.76 -4.16 -12.81
C LEU A 234 17.59 -2.92 -13.13
N PHE A 235 17.09 -2.09 -14.05
CA PHE A 235 17.78 -0.86 -14.44
C PHE A 235 17.87 0.13 -13.29
N CYS A 236 16.84 0.25 -12.44
CA CYS A 236 16.90 1.08 -11.24
C CYS A 236 17.99 0.62 -10.26
N GLU A 237 18.11 -0.69 -9.99
CA GLU A 237 19.13 -1.19 -9.08
C GLU A 237 20.55 -1.11 -9.67
N CYS A 238 20.72 -1.39 -10.98
CA CYS A 238 21.99 -1.20 -11.67
C CYS A 238 22.41 0.28 -11.70
N SER A 239 21.47 1.21 -11.92
CA SER A 239 21.70 2.67 -11.89
C SER A 239 22.26 3.13 -10.53
N LYS A 240 21.78 2.55 -9.43
CA LYS A 240 22.30 2.82 -8.08
C LYS A 240 23.69 2.22 -7.83
N ALA A 241 24.03 1.12 -8.51
CA ALA A 241 25.27 0.39 -8.32
C ALA A 241 26.45 0.93 -9.14
N VAL A 242 26.19 1.74 -10.18
CA VAL A 242 27.24 2.33 -11.03
C VAL A 242 27.67 3.72 -10.54
N PRO A 243 28.97 4.04 -10.55
CA PRO A 243 29.46 5.36 -10.17
C PRO A 243 29.43 6.38 -11.33
N ASP A 244 29.42 5.91 -12.58
CA ASP A 244 29.46 6.75 -13.77
C ASP A 244 28.09 7.37 -14.07
N GLU A 245 28.04 8.71 -14.10
CA GLU A 245 26.79 9.46 -14.26
C GLU A 245 26.18 9.35 -15.66
N ASP A 246 26.99 9.12 -16.70
CA ASP A 246 26.48 8.92 -18.06
C ASP A 246 25.78 7.55 -18.19
N THR A 247 26.42 6.49 -17.67
CA THR A 247 25.85 5.14 -17.58
C THR A 247 24.60 5.13 -16.72
N LYS A 248 24.61 5.86 -15.60
CA LYS A 248 23.45 6.02 -14.73
C LYS A 248 22.25 6.64 -15.46
N ARG A 249 22.46 7.76 -16.15
CA ARG A 249 21.41 8.40 -16.96
C ARG A 249 20.90 7.49 -18.07
N ASP A 250 21.77 6.68 -18.66
CA ASP A 250 21.36 5.69 -19.67
C ASP A 250 20.46 4.60 -19.07
N TYR A 251 20.82 4.04 -17.91
CA TYR A 251 19.99 3.07 -17.20
C TYR A 251 18.66 3.66 -16.73
N ASP A 252 18.66 4.89 -16.22
CA ASP A 252 17.41 5.59 -15.85
C ASP A 252 16.48 5.78 -17.06
N ALA A 253 17.05 6.06 -18.25
CA ALA A 253 16.27 6.13 -19.49
C ALA A 253 15.70 4.77 -19.91
N GLN A 254 16.45 3.67 -19.75
CA GLN A 254 15.93 2.32 -20.01
C GLN A 254 14.84 1.91 -18.99
N ALA A 255 15.00 2.28 -17.72
CA ALA A 255 13.98 2.07 -16.69
C ALA A 255 12.69 2.82 -17.07
N PHE A 256 12.80 4.09 -17.44
CA PHE A 256 11.64 4.89 -17.87
C PHE A 256 10.94 4.28 -19.10
N LEU A 257 11.70 3.78 -20.08
CA LEU A 257 11.12 3.05 -21.23
C LEU A 257 10.30 1.84 -20.79
N CYS A 258 10.82 1.05 -19.84
CA CYS A 258 10.12 -0.12 -19.30
C CYS A 258 8.85 0.28 -18.54
N ALA A 259 8.90 1.35 -17.73
CA ALA A 259 7.73 1.86 -17.01
C ALA A 259 6.64 2.34 -17.98
N ALA A 260 6.99 3.11 -19.01
CA ALA A 260 6.03 3.57 -20.02
C ALA A 260 5.41 2.40 -20.80
N ASN A 261 6.19 1.36 -21.12
CA ASN A 261 5.68 0.17 -21.77
C ASN A 261 4.74 -0.62 -20.84
N LEU A 262 5.09 -0.77 -19.55
CA LEU A 262 4.22 -1.38 -18.54
C LEU A 262 2.87 -0.67 -18.46
N GLU A 263 2.89 0.65 -18.30
CA GLU A 263 1.69 1.49 -18.29
C GLU A 263 0.86 1.31 -19.57
N THR A 264 1.52 1.21 -20.73
CA THR A 264 0.84 0.95 -22.01
C THR A 264 0.18 -0.43 -22.03
N VAL A 265 0.84 -1.48 -21.53
CA VAL A 265 0.25 -2.82 -21.45
C VAL A 265 -0.95 -2.83 -20.51
N LEU A 266 -0.84 -2.21 -19.33
CA LEU A 266 -1.92 -2.13 -18.35
C LEU A 266 -3.12 -1.32 -18.86
N ALA A 267 -2.88 -0.21 -19.57
CA ALA A 267 -3.94 0.59 -20.18
C ALA A 267 -4.74 -0.16 -21.26
N ASN A 268 -4.14 -1.19 -21.87
CA ASN A 268 -4.75 -1.99 -22.92
C ASN A 268 -5.09 -3.43 -22.45
N LEU A 269 -5.02 -3.67 -21.14
CA LEU A 269 -5.28 -4.97 -20.55
C LEU A 269 -6.76 -5.31 -20.69
N ARG A 270 -7.08 -6.54 -21.10
CA ARG A 270 -8.47 -6.98 -21.19
C ARG A 270 -9.10 -7.06 -19.80
N PHE A 271 -10.39 -6.73 -19.71
CA PHE A 271 -11.11 -6.78 -18.42
C PHE A 271 -11.15 -8.19 -17.80
N HIS A 272 -11.27 -9.23 -18.62
CA HIS A 272 -11.21 -10.63 -18.18
C HIS A 272 -9.81 -11.18 -18.40
N GLN A 273 -9.08 -11.43 -17.31
CA GLN A 273 -7.79 -12.08 -17.33
C GLN A 273 -7.88 -13.54 -16.86
N PRO A 274 -7.10 -14.45 -17.46
CA PRO A 274 -6.94 -15.81 -16.94
C PRO A 274 -6.51 -15.80 -15.48
N THR A 275 -7.03 -16.76 -14.71
CA THR A 275 -6.60 -16.99 -13.33
C THR A 275 -5.57 -18.11 -13.32
N ASP A 276 -4.31 -17.74 -13.52
CA ASP A 276 -3.15 -18.64 -13.44
C ASP A 276 -2.00 -17.98 -12.65
N LEU A 277 -0.92 -18.73 -12.43
CA LEU A 277 0.22 -18.23 -11.67
C LEU A 277 0.94 -17.09 -12.38
N ASP A 278 1.02 -17.10 -13.71
CA ASP A 278 1.72 -16.07 -14.49
C ASP A 278 0.99 -14.72 -14.34
N PHE A 279 -0.34 -14.72 -14.42
CA PHE A 279 -1.14 -13.52 -14.18
C PHE A 279 -1.11 -13.07 -12.72
N ALA A 280 -1.09 -13.99 -11.74
CA ALA A 280 -0.91 -13.62 -10.34
C ALA A 280 0.45 -12.92 -10.10
N TYR A 281 1.53 -13.45 -10.70
CA TYR A 281 2.84 -12.81 -10.69
C TYR A 281 2.79 -11.42 -11.33
N ALA A 282 2.28 -11.34 -12.57
CA ALA A 282 2.19 -10.11 -13.34
C ALA A 282 1.45 -9.01 -12.57
N MET A 283 0.24 -9.31 -12.08
CA MET A 283 -0.58 -8.32 -11.38
C MET A 283 0.07 -7.87 -10.06
N GLY A 284 0.67 -8.77 -9.29
CA GLY A 284 1.39 -8.36 -8.07
C GLY A 284 2.64 -7.52 -8.35
N MET A 285 3.39 -7.78 -9.43
CA MET A 285 4.51 -6.93 -9.85
C MET A 285 4.03 -5.55 -10.33
N ALA A 286 2.93 -5.50 -11.08
CA ALA A 286 2.34 -4.25 -11.56
C ALA A 286 1.97 -3.34 -10.38
N VAL A 287 1.25 -3.88 -9.40
CA VAL A 287 0.86 -3.17 -8.17
C VAL A 287 2.08 -2.63 -7.43
N SER A 288 3.12 -3.45 -7.29
CA SER A 288 4.37 -3.06 -6.60
C SER A 288 5.11 -1.93 -7.33
N THR A 289 5.13 -1.96 -8.66
CA THR A 289 5.82 -0.96 -9.49
C THR A 289 5.06 0.36 -9.53
N LEU A 290 3.73 0.32 -9.62
CA LEU A 290 2.88 1.50 -9.55
C LEU A 290 3.01 2.18 -8.18
N LEU A 291 3.04 1.39 -7.10
CA LEU A 291 3.28 1.93 -5.76
C LEU A 291 4.60 2.71 -5.64
N ALA A 292 5.68 2.19 -6.23
CA ALA A 292 6.99 2.85 -6.19
C ALA A 292 7.03 4.13 -7.05
N SER A 293 6.27 4.17 -8.14
CA SER A 293 6.24 5.28 -9.09
C SER A 293 5.29 6.41 -8.68
N CYS A 294 4.25 6.11 -7.91
CA CYS A 294 3.30 7.10 -7.41
C CYS A 294 3.91 7.98 -6.30
N LYS A 295 4.33 9.20 -6.67
CA LYS A 295 4.69 10.27 -5.70
C LYS A 295 3.50 10.71 -4.84
N THR A 296 2.28 10.52 -5.34
CA THR A 296 1.03 10.70 -4.64
C THR A 296 0.09 9.57 -5.08
N PRO A 297 -0.46 8.75 -4.19
CA PRO A 297 -1.51 7.80 -4.58
C PRO A 297 -2.73 8.62 -5.00
N SER A 298 -2.97 8.74 -6.31
CA SER A 298 -4.25 9.23 -6.81
C SER A 298 -5.33 8.24 -6.38
N LYS A 299 -6.43 8.74 -5.81
CA LYS A 299 -7.41 7.98 -5.03
C LYS A 299 -8.05 6.82 -5.82
N GLY A 300 -8.14 6.93 -7.14
CA GLY A 300 -8.78 5.94 -8.02
C GLY A 300 -7.85 5.19 -8.99
N SER A 301 -6.51 5.28 -8.91
CA SER A 301 -5.62 4.65 -9.91
C SER A 301 -5.15 3.22 -9.65
N ILE A 302 -5.19 2.79 -8.39
CA ILE A 302 -4.70 1.50 -7.89
C ILE A 302 -5.84 0.51 -7.42
N PRO A 303 -7.17 0.77 -7.58
CA PRO A 303 -8.17 -0.20 -7.09
C PRO A 303 -8.23 -1.51 -7.88
N THR A 304 -8.14 -1.46 -9.20
CA THR A 304 -8.51 -2.59 -10.09
C THR A 304 -7.41 -3.65 -10.18
N ASP A 305 -6.16 -3.24 -10.32
CA ASP A 305 -4.99 -4.10 -10.38
C ASP A 305 -4.72 -4.81 -9.03
N ARG A 306 -4.79 -4.07 -7.92
CA ARG A 306 -4.63 -4.60 -6.55
C ARG A 306 -5.66 -5.71 -6.25
N THR A 307 -6.93 -5.43 -6.53
CA THR A 307 -8.02 -6.37 -6.27
C THR A 307 -7.93 -7.60 -7.18
N SER A 308 -7.40 -7.43 -8.40
CA SER A 308 -7.19 -8.55 -9.32
C SER A 308 -6.13 -9.52 -8.79
N ALA A 309 -4.98 -9.01 -8.29
CA ALA A 309 -3.93 -9.86 -7.76
C ALA A 309 -4.38 -10.67 -6.53
N SER A 310 -5.11 -10.06 -5.59
CA SER A 310 -5.62 -10.75 -4.41
C SER A 310 -6.65 -11.82 -4.77
N HIS A 311 -7.61 -11.49 -5.64
CA HIS A 311 -8.60 -12.46 -6.10
C HIS A 311 -7.95 -13.63 -6.86
N MET A 312 -6.91 -13.40 -7.66
CA MET A 312 -6.20 -14.47 -8.37
C MET A 312 -5.56 -15.46 -7.40
N VAL A 313 -4.83 -15.00 -6.38
CA VAL A 313 -4.21 -15.92 -5.40
C VAL A 313 -5.24 -16.64 -4.52
N GLN A 314 -6.38 -15.99 -4.24
CA GLN A 314 -7.51 -16.61 -3.53
C GLN A 314 -8.19 -17.69 -4.38
N ALA A 315 -8.45 -17.39 -5.66
CA ALA A 315 -9.06 -18.33 -6.60
C ALA A 315 -8.15 -19.52 -6.92
N LEU A 316 -6.84 -19.33 -6.92
CA LEU A 316 -5.84 -20.40 -6.98
C LEU A 316 -5.71 -21.19 -5.67
N GLY A 317 -6.36 -20.75 -4.59
CA GLY A 317 -6.34 -21.43 -3.28
C GLY A 317 -5.01 -21.31 -2.54
N LEU A 318 -4.16 -20.32 -2.87
CA LEU A 318 -2.80 -20.23 -2.32
C LEU A 318 -2.73 -19.92 -0.82
N GLN A 319 -3.86 -19.51 -0.21
CA GLN A 319 -4.00 -19.30 1.23
C GLN A 319 -4.17 -20.60 2.04
N HIS A 320 -4.24 -21.75 1.37
CA HIS A 320 -4.43 -23.05 1.99
C HIS A 320 -3.22 -23.96 1.76
N ASP A 321 -2.91 -24.77 2.77
CA ASP A 321 -1.94 -25.84 2.58
C ASP A 321 -2.53 -26.90 1.65
N VAL A 322 -1.76 -27.25 0.62
CA VAL A 322 -2.08 -28.36 -0.27
C VAL A 322 -1.72 -29.69 0.41
N PRO A 323 -2.52 -30.77 0.24
CA PRO A 323 -2.21 -32.08 0.81
C PRO A 323 -0.82 -32.60 0.44
N ALA A 324 -0.19 -33.30 1.39
CA ALA A 324 1.14 -33.86 1.22
C ALA A 324 1.20 -34.80 -0.01
N GLY A 325 2.23 -34.62 -0.84
CA GLY A 325 2.44 -35.43 -2.05
C GLY A 325 1.82 -34.88 -3.35
N THR A 326 1.04 -33.80 -3.28
CA THR A 326 0.45 -33.17 -4.47
C THR A 326 1.47 -32.36 -5.27
N GLU A 327 2.39 -31.69 -4.57
CA GLU A 327 3.37 -30.78 -5.17
C GLU A 327 4.76 -30.97 -4.55
N GLY A 328 5.79 -30.67 -5.33
CA GLY A 328 7.16 -30.63 -4.83
C GLY A 328 7.35 -29.50 -3.79
N PRO A 329 8.30 -29.65 -2.86
CA PRO A 329 8.54 -28.67 -1.80
C PRO A 329 8.90 -27.28 -2.35
N GLU A 330 9.61 -27.24 -3.49
CA GLU A 330 10.01 -26.01 -4.18
C GLU A 330 8.80 -25.24 -4.73
N THR A 331 7.89 -25.91 -5.44
CA THR A 331 6.66 -25.29 -5.98
C THR A 331 5.76 -24.79 -4.86
N LYS A 332 5.67 -25.55 -3.76
CA LYS A 332 4.91 -25.14 -2.57
C LYS A 332 5.50 -23.87 -1.94
N ALA A 333 6.83 -23.81 -1.77
CA ALA A 333 7.51 -22.63 -1.25
C ALA A 333 7.31 -21.41 -2.17
N GLN A 334 7.40 -21.60 -3.48
CA GLN A 334 7.19 -20.55 -4.47
C GLN A 334 5.77 -19.96 -4.40
N LYS A 335 4.73 -20.80 -4.37
CA LYS A 335 3.33 -20.36 -4.24
C LYS A 335 3.07 -19.64 -2.92
N ARG A 336 3.63 -20.15 -1.83
CA ARG A 336 3.55 -19.52 -0.51
C ARG A 336 4.19 -18.13 -0.53
N HIS A 337 5.36 -18.00 -1.16
CA HIS A 337 6.05 -16.72 -1.26
C HIS A 337 5.24 -15.70 -2.08
N LEU A 338 4.70 -16.11 -3.24
CA LEU A 338 3.81 -15.27 -4.06
C LEU A 338 2.60 -14.78 -3.26
N PHE A 339 1.92 -15.68 -2.55
CA PHE A 339 0.80 -15.34 -1.68
C PHE A 339 1.19 -14.33 -0.59
N SER A 340 2.27 -14.60 0.15
CA SER A 340 2.76 -13.73 1.23
C SER A 340 3.04 -12.32 0.73
N THR A 341 3.69 -12.16 -0.42
CA THR A 341 4.05 -10.84 -0.95
C THR A 341 2.82 -10.06 -1.42
N ILE A 342 1.85 -10.73 -2.05
CA ILE A 342 0.58 -10.10 -2.45
C ILE A 342 -0.24 -9.72 -1.21
N TYR A 343 -0.29 -10.58 -0.20
CA TYR A 343 -0.95 -10.32 1.08
C TYR A 343 -0.38 -9.07 1.77
N VAL A 344 0.95 -8.97 1.89
CA VAL A 344 1.62 -7.83 2.52
C VAL A 344 1.34 -6.53 1.76
N THR A 345 1.51 -6.56 0.44
CA THR A 345 1.31 -5.39 -0.42
C THR A 345 -0.15 -4.92 -0.39
N GLU A 346 -1.10 -5.85 -0.47
CA GLU A 346 -2.54 -5.53 -0.46
C GLU A 346 -2.96 -4.88 0.86
N LYS A 347 -2.57 -5.45 2.01
CA LYS A 347 -2.96 -4.90 3.32
C LYS A 347 -2.39 -3.52 3.58
N MET A 348 -1.13 -3.31 3.21
CA MET A 348 -0.51 -1.99 3.29
C MET A 348 -1.27 -0.97 2.43
N LEU A 349 -1.65 -1.34 1.21
CA LEU A 349 -2.39 -0.46 0.30
C LEU A 349 -3.80 -0.19 0.79
N SER A 350 -4.53 -1.21 1.24
CA SER A 350 -5.88 -1.09 1.78
C SER A 350 -5.92 -0.10 2.94
N LEU A 351 -4.95 -0.17 3.86
CA LEU A 351 -4.81 0.84 4.90
C LEU A 351 -4.49 2.24 4.33
N ARG A 352 -3.52 2.39 3.43
CA ARG A 352 -3.21 3.72 2.83
C ARG A 352 -4.42 4.35 2.13
N LEU A 353 -5.24 3.51 1.50
CA LEU A 353 -6.40 3.93 0.73
C LEU A 353 -7.66 4.10 1.58
N GLY A 354 -7.65 3.78 2.88
CA GLY A 354 -8.87 3.88 3.70
C GLY A 354 -9.94 2.84 3.33
N ARG A 355 -9.52 1.66 2.86
CA ARG A 355 -10.42 0.58 2.42
C ARG A 355 -10.18 -0.71 3.20
N PRO A 356 -11.20 -1.59 3.34
CA PRO A 356 -10.99 -2.91 3.92
C PRO A 356 -10.06 -3.74 3.03
N SER A 357 -9.26 -4.59 3.66
CA SER A 357 -8.51 -5.62 2.95
C SER A 357 -9.47 -6.68 2.39
N THR A 358 -9.14 -7.18 1.20
CA THR A 358 -9.81 -8.35 0.61
C THR A 358 -9.41 -9.67 1.30
N PHE A 359 -8.31 -9.66 2.05
CA PHE A 359 -7.85 -10.80 2.82
C PHE A 359 -8.40 -10.76 4.25
N ARG A 360 -9.01 -11.87 4.64
CA ARG A 360 -9.41 -12.13 6.03
C ARG A 360 -8.44 -13.11 6.64
N ASP A 361 -7.80 -12.70 7.73
CA ASP A 361 -6.75 -13.51 8.37
C ASP A 361 -7.30 -14.83 8.94
N GLN A 362 -8.61 -14.87 9.24
CA GLN A 362 -9.29 -16.08 9.71
C GLN A 362 -9.47 -17.14 8.60
N ASP A 363 -9.39 -16.76 7.33
CA ASP A 363 -9.58 -17.65 6.19
C ASP A 363 -8.23 -18.24 5.68
N ILE A 364 -7.10 -17.81 6.26
CA ILE A 364 -5.76 -18.29 5.90
C ILE A 364 -5.43 -19.53 6.73
N THR A 365 -5.19 -20.67 6.07
CA THR A 365 -4.89 -21.95 6.74
C THR A 365 -3.46 -22.43 6.48
N LEU A 366 -2.57 -21.53 6.04
CA LEU A 366 -1.15 -21.84 5.84
C LEU A 366 -0.45 -22.10 7.17
N SER A 367 0.17 -23.27 7.29
CA SER A 367 1.01 -23.62 8.43
C SER A 367 2.18 -22.66 8.56
N HIS A 368 2.43 -22.20 9.79
CA HIS A 368 3.53 -21.31 10.15
C HIS A 368 3.57 -19.96 9.40
N PHE A 369 2.44 -19.51 8.86
CA PHE A 369 2.34 -18.20 8.21
C PHE A 369 2.71 -17.08 9.19
N GLY A 370 3.73 -16.28 8.84
CA GLY A 370 4.27 -15.22 9.70
C GLY A 370 5.10 -15.70 10.91
N MET A 371 5.36 -17.01 11.03
CA MET A 371 6.10 -17.63 12.14
C MET A 371 7.41 -18.31 11.68
N GLU A 372 7.41 -18.94 10.51
CA GLU A 372 8.58 -19.59 9.94
C GLU A 372 9.61 -18.54 9.51
N ARG A 373 10.82 -18.59 10.07
CA ARG A 373 11.98 -17.83 9.57
C ARG A 373 12.78 -18.75 8.65
N PRO A 374 12.64 -18.64 7.32
CA PRO A 374 13.41 -19.47 6.41
C PRO A 374 14.89 -19.10 6.55
N SER A 375 15.78 -20.09 6.60
CA SER A 375 17.19 -19.83 6.39
C SER A 375 17.40 -19.46 4.92
N GLY A 376 18.06 -18.33 4.64
CA GLY A 376 18.19 -17.87 3.26
C GLY A 376 18.68 -16.44 3.11
N SER A 377 18.10 -15.73 2.14
CA SER A 377 18.42 -14.34 1.84
C SER A 377 18.02 -13.41 3.00
N PHE A 378 18.62 -12.22 3.04
CA PHE A 378 18.22 -11.15 3.95
C PHE A 378 16.71 -10.85 3.92
N LEU A 379 16.08 -10.91 2.73
CA LEU A 379 14.65 -10.65 2.58
C LEU A 379 13.80 -11.79 3.14
N ALA A 380 14.25 -13.04 3.03
CA ALA A 380 13.59 -14.18 3.63
C ALA A 380 13.55 -14.07 5.17
N GLU A 381 14.60 -13.53 5.79
CA GLU A 381 14.64 -13.31 7.25
C GLU A 381 13.66 -12.24 7.72
N LEU A 382 13.40 -11.23 6.88
CA LEU A 382 12.45 -10.13 7.15
C LEU A 382 10.99 -10.49 6.88
N ALA A 383 10.73 -11.48 6.01
CA ALA A 383 9.39 -11.83 5.56
C ALA A 383 8.38 -12.08 6.71
N PRO A 384 8.71 -12.77 7.81
CA PRO A 384 7.78 -12.97 8.92
C PRO A 384 7.37 -11.65 9.58
N GLY A 385 8.31 -10.73 9.75
CA GLY A 385 8.06 -9.40 10.29
C GLY A 385 7.11 -8.60 9.40
N TRP A 386 7.27 -8.67 8.08
CA TRP A 386 6.37 -8.01 7.13
C TRP A 386 4.96 -8.61 7.11
N ILE A 387 4.83 -9.94 7.22
CA ILE A 387 3.52 -10.59 7.31
C ILE A 387 2.78 -10.15 8.58
N ASN A 388 3.46 -10.13 9.73
CA ASN A 388 2.89 -9.70 11.00
C ASN A 388 2.50 -8.21 10.96
N MET A 389 3.39 -7.37 10.41
CA MET A 389 3.11 -5.96 10.16
C MET A 389 1.86 -5.77 9.29
N ALA A 390 1.72 -6.54 8.21
CA ALA A 390 0.58 -6.47 7.31
C ALA A 390 -0.74 -6.87 8.00
N SER A 391 -0.74 -7.90 8.85
CA SER A 391 -1.91 -8.25 9.66
C SER A 391 -2.34 -7.10 10.58
N ILE A 392 -1.37 -6.48 11.27
CA ILE A 392 -1.60 -5.29 12.11
C ILE A 392 -2.17 -4.15 11.26
N GLN A 393 -1.63 -3.89 10.06
CA GLN A 393 -2.14 -2.85 9.16
C GLN A 393 -3.60 -3.08 8.77
N GLY A 394 -4.00 -4.32 8.47
CA GLY A 394 -5.40 -4.66 8.22
C GLY A 394 -6.29 -4.35 9.43
N ARG A 395 -5.85 -4.77 10.63
CA ARG A 395 -6.58 -4.52 11.88
C ARG A 395 -6.66 -3.05 12.25
N ILE A 396 -5.64 -2.25 11.96
CA ILE A 396 -5.68 -0.79 12.14
C ILE A 396 -6.88 -0.21 11.39
N TYR A 397 -7.11 -0.63 10.14
CA TYR A 397 -8.29 -0.20 9.40
C TYR A 397 -9.57 -0.66 10.13
N ASP A 398 -9.72 -1.96 10.39
CA ASP A 398 -10.95 -2.53 10.93
C ASP A 398 -11.32 -1.99 12.32
N ASP A 399 -10.33 -1.85 13.20
CA ASP A 399 -10.51 -1.54 14.63
C ASP A 399 -10.58 -0.04 14.94
N ILE A 400 -10.00 0.81 14.09
CA ILE A 400 -9.83 2.24 14.35
C ILE A 400 -10.58 3.09 13.31
N TYR A 401 -10.52 2.73 12.03
CA TYR A 401 -10.90 3.62 10.93
C TYR A 401 -12.10 3.17 10.11
N SER A 402 -12.50 1.91 10.20
CA SER A 402 -13.69 1.41 9.52
C SER A 402 -14.94 2.18 9.95
N PRO A 403 -15.97 2.30 9.11
CA PRO A 403 -17.25 2.90 9.51
C PRO A 403 -17.86 2.23 10.76
N GLY A 404 -17.61 0.93 10.94
CA GLY A 404 -17.95 0.20 12.15
C GLY A 404 -17.20 0.70 13.39
N ALA A 405 -15.89 0.86 13.29
CA ALA A 405 -15.06 1.39 14.37
C ALA A 405 -15.38 2.85 14.71
N LEU A 406 -15.60 3.71 13.71
CA LEU A 406 -15.92 5.12 13.92
C LEU A 406 -17.24 5.34 14.67
N ARG A 407 -18.18 4.38 14.58
CA ARG A 407 -19.41 4.36 15.38
C ARG A 407 -19.20 3.97 16.85
N GLN A 408 -18.05 3.40 17.19
CA GLN A 408 -17.74 3.03 18.57
C GLN A 408 -17.32 4.26 19.39
N PRO A 409 -17.54 4.22 20.72
CA PRO A 409 -17.07 5.24 21.64
C PRO A 409 -15.55 5.53 21.50
N PRO A 410 -15.11 6.79 21.65
CA PRO A 410 -13.70 7.17 21.50
C PRO A 410 -12.74 6.40 22.41
N ASP A 411 -13.16 6.06 23.63
CA ASP A 411 -12.40 5.28 24.61
C ASP A 411 -12.11 3.86 24.11
N VAL A 412 -13.09 3.19 23.49
CA VAL A 412 -12.94 1.86 22.89
C VAL A 412 -11.89 1.90 21.77
N ARG A 413 -12.00 2.88 20.86
CA ARG A 413 -11.01 3.05 19.78
C ARG A 413 -9.62 3.38 20.31
N THR A 414 -9.53 4.22 21.34
CA THR A 414 -8.26 4.57 21.96
C THR A 414 -7.61 3.34 22.62
N SER A 415 -8.39 2.50 23.30
CA SER A 415 -7.90 1.23 23.85
C SER A 415 -7.34 0.30 22.77
N ARG A 416 -8.09 0.09 21.69
CA ARG A 416 -7.66 -0.71 20.53
C ARG A 416 -6.39 -0.14 19.88
N ALA A 417 -6.32 1.18 19.70
CA ALA A 417 -5.14 1.86 19.17
C ALA A 417 -3.90 1.64 20.03
N ARG A 418 -4.04 1.69 21.37
CA ARG A 418 -2.93 1.40 22.29
C ARG A 418 -2.49 -0.06 22.21
N ALA A 419 -3.43 -1.00 22.11
CA ALA A 419 -3.12 -2.42 21.97
C ALA A 419 -2.35 -2.71 20.67
N LEU A 420 -2.85 -2.20 19.53
CA LEU A 420 -2.19 -2.33 18.23
C LEU A 420 -0.81 -1.67 18.22
N ALA A 421 -0.66 -0.50 18.87
CA ALA A 421 0.64 0.16 18.99
C ALA A 421 1.64 -0.64 19.83
N ALA A 422 1.19 -1.34 20.88
CA ALA A 422 2.05 -2.22 21.66
C ALA A 422 2.52 -3.42 20.84
N GLU A 423 1.60 -4.07 20.14
CA GLU A 423 1.90 -5.20 19.25
C GLU A 423 2.88 -4.81 18.14
N LEU A 424 2.66 -3.66 17.51
CA LEU A 424 3.56 -3.09 16.51
C LEU A 424 4.98 -2.90 17.04
N ARG A 425 5.13 -2.35 18.25
CA ARG A 425 6.46 -2.19 18.87
C ARG A 425 7.15 -3.52 19.09
N THR A 426 6.42 -4.55 19.51
CA THR A 426 6.96 -5.90 19.68
C THR A 426 7.48 -6.47 18.35
N VAL A 427 6.70 -6.36 17.27
CA VAL A 427 7.12 -6.82 15.94
C VAL A 427 8.35 -6.05 15.44
N MET A 428 8.40 -4.74 15.67
CA MET A 428 9.54 -3.90 15.31
C MET A 428 10.81 -4.29 16.08
N GLN A 429 10.71 -4.53 17.39
CA GLN A 429 11.86 -4.96 18.20
C GLN A 429 12.41 -6.31 17.72
N GLN A 430 11.52 -7.28 17.49
CA GLN A 430 11.90 -8.60 16.96
C GLN A 430 12.57 -8.52 15.58
N SER A 431 12.27 -7.48 14.81
CA SER A 431 12.87 -7.24 13.49
C SER A 431 14.22 -6.51 13.59
N GLN A 432 14.40 -5.62 14.58
CA GLN A 432 15.67 -4.94 14.84
C GLN A 432 16.76 -5.88 15.37
N ASP A 433 16.38 -6.84 16.22
CA ASP A 433 17.32 -7.83 16.77
C ASP A 433 17.94 -8.70 15.64
N ILE A 434 17.26 -8.85 14.50
CA ILE A 434 17.78 -9.52 13.29
C ILE A 434 18.94 -8.73 12.70
N HIS A 435 18.73 -7.42 12.47
CA HIS A 435 19.72 -6.54 11.85
C HIS A 435 21.01 -6.45 12.67
N VAL A 436 20.90 -6.51 14.01
CA VAL A 436 22.05 -6.50 14.92
C VAL A 436 22.76 -7.85 14.98
N SER A 437 22.05 -8.96 14.78
CA SER A 437 22.64 -10.32 14.80
C SER A 437 23.28 -10.72 13.47
N SER A 438 22.94 -10.04 12.37
CA SER A 438 23.48 -10.27 11.02
C SER A 438 24.60 -9.30 10.63
N SER A 439 24.94 -8.33 11.48
CA SER A 439 26.08 -7.40 11.33
C SER A 439 27.26 -7.88 12.17
#